data_AF-A0A956SMB8-F1
#
_entry.id   AF-A0A956SMB8-F1
#
_cell.length_a   1.000
_cell.length_b   1.000
_cell.length_c   1.000
_cell.angle_alpha   90.00
_cell.angle_beta   90.00
_cell.angle_gamma   90.00
#
_symmetry.space_group_name_H-M   'P 1'
#
loop_
_entity.id
_entity.type
_entity.pdbx_description
1 polymer ?
#
loop_
_entity_poly.entity_id
_entity_poly.type
_entity_poly.pdbx_seq_one_letter_code
_entity_poly.pdbx_strand_id
1 'polypeptide(L)'
;TTRLEHSISVSYLSYRIAKKYGLDTRSTARAGLLHDLFYYDWRTTKFDEGTHAYVHPRMACENAKKITELNALECDIIIKHMWLATVALPKYKESYIVTFVDKYCAVKEVAVPLSGKVNNRLKNMWARLKTVQA
;
A
#
# COMPACT_ATOMS: atom_id res chain seq x y z
N THR A 1 8.32 5.49 -6.12
CA THR A 1 7.54 4.31 -6.49
C THR A 1 6.24 4.76 -7.10
N THR A 2 5.81 4.09 -8.18
CA THR A 2 4.50 4.26 -8.79
C THR A 2 3.46 3.40 -8.08
N ARG A 3 2.16 3.73 -8.21
CA ARG A 3 1.08 2.91 -7.62
C ARG A 3 1.06 1.46 -8.13
N LEU A 4 1.43 1.27 -9.40
CA LEU A 4 1.53 -0.07 -9.99
C LEU A 4 2.65 -0.89 -9.33
N GLU A 5 3.85 -0.33 -9.20
CA GLU A 5 4.97 -0.98 -8.51
C GLU A 5 4.65 -1.31 -7.05
N HIS A 6 3.96 -0.40 -6.36
CA HIS A 6 3.45 -0.60 -5.01
C HIS A 6 2.49 -1.80 -4.95
N SER A 7 1.46 -1.81 -5.81
CA SER A 7 0.45 -2.87 -5.86
C SER A 7 1.05 -4.24 -6.20
N ILE A 8 2.01 -4.29 -7.13
CA ILE A 8 2.75 -5.53 -7.45
C ILE A 8 3.55 -6.01 -6.24
N SER A 9 4.23 -5.10 -5.53
CA SER A 9 5.01 -5.45 -4.34
C SER A 9 4.13 -6.00 -3.23
N VAL A 10 2.99 -5.36 -2.96
CA VAL A 10 2.01 -5.80 -1.96
C VAL A 10 1.42 -7.16 -2.33
N SER A 11 1.01 -7.34 -3.58
CA SER A 11 0.48 -8.60 -4.10
C SER A 11 1.48 -9.75 -3.92
N TYR A 12 2.73 -9.57 -4.37
CA TYR A 12 3.75 -10.61 -4.35
C TYR A 12 4.17 -10.99 -2.93
N LEU A 13 4.41 -10.02 -2.05
CA LEU A 13 4.79 -10.30 -0.67
C LEU A 13 3.66 -10.97 0.11
N SER A 14 2.41 -10.50 -0.08
CA SER A 14 1.23 -11.11 0.55
C SER A 14 1.03 -12.55 0.07
N TYR A 15 1.20 -12.82 -1.23
CA TYR A 15 1.19 -14.17 -1.79
C TYR A 15 2.20 -15.09 -1.09
N ARG A 16 3.45 -14.63 -0.90
CA ARG A 16 4.50 -15.44 -0.26
C ARG A 16 4.15 -15.77 1.19
N ILE A 17 3.58 -14.83 1.93
CA ILE A 17 3.14 -15.03 3.31
C ILE A 17 1.97 -16.02 3.33
N ALA A 18 0.92 -15.77 2.55
CA ALA A 18 -0.23 -16.68 2.45
C ALA A 18 0.20 -18.11 2.08
N LYS A 19 1.14 -18.25 1.15
CA LYS A 19 1.69 -19.56 0.74
C LYS A 19 2.39 -20.26 1.90
N LYS A 20 3.19 -19.52 2.67
CA LYS A 20 3.90 -20.07 3.84
C LYS A 20 2.93 -20.60 4.91
N TYR A 21 1.76 -19.96 5.07
CA TYR A 21 0.76 -20.33 6.07
C TYR A 21 -0.38 -21.20 5.54
N GLY A 22 -0.31 -21.68 4.29
CA GLY A 22 -1.34 -22.54 3.70
C GLY A 22 -2.71 -21.86 3.53
N LEU A 23 -2.72 -20.54 3.31
CA LEU A 23 -3.93 -19.72 3.14
C LEU A 23 -4.35 -19.61 1.65
N ASP A 24 -5.45 -18.93 1.37
CA ASP A 24 -5.89 -18.71 -0.02
C ASP A 24 -4.97 -17.72 -0.75
N THR A 25 -3.90 -18.27 -1.32
CA THR A 25 -2.87 -17.52 -2.05
C THR A 25 -3.41 -16.81 -3.29
N ARG A 26 -4.40 -17.38 -3.98
CA ARG A 26 -4.93 -16.83 -5.23
C ARG A 26 -5.72 -15.56 -4.93
N SER A 27 -6.66 -15.64 -4.00
CA SER A 27 -7.46 -14.50 -3.57
C SER A 27 -6.57 -13.42 -2.94
N THR A 28 -5.60 -13.82 -2.12
CA THR A 28 -4.63 -12.89 -1.51
C THR A 28 -3.85 -12.10 -2.56
N ALA A 29 -3.26 -12.78 -3.55
CA ALA A 29 -2.47 -12.14 -4.59
C ALA A 29 -3.32 -11.22 -5.47
N ARG A 30 -4.49 -11.69 -5.90
CA ARG A 30 -5.41 -10.92 -6.74
C ARG A 30 -5.90 -9.67 -6.04
N ALA A 31 -6.42 -9.80 -4.82
CA ALA A 31 -6.89 -8.65 -4.06
C ALA A 31 -5.76 -7.70 -3.68
N GLY A 32 -4.57 -8.22 -3.35
CA GLY A 32 -3.38 -7.40 -3.12
C GLY A 32 -2.93 -6.60 -4.35
N LEU A 33 -3.18 -7.09 -5.57
CA LEU A 33 -2.91 -6.32 -6.80
C LEU A 33 -3.97 -5.24 -7.05
N LEU A 34 -5.22 -5.49 -6.63
CA LEU A 34 -6.39 -4.66 -6.93
C LEU A 34 -6.74 -3.65 -5.82
N HIS A 35 -6.12 -3.74 -4.64
CA HIS A 35 -6.51 -2.97 -3.46
C HIS A 35 -6.51 -1.45 -3.69
N ASP A 36 -5.65 -0.98 -4.58
CA ASP A 36 -5.38 0.42 -4.88
C ASP A 36 -5.92 0.86 -6.27
N LEU A 37 -6.90 0.13 -6.82
CA LEU A 37 -7.46 0.36 -8.16
C LEU A 37 -8.42 1.56 -8.22
N PHE A 38 -7.91 2.76 -7.96
CA PHE A 38 -8.63 4.03 -8.12
C PHE A 38 -7.95 4.95 -9.14
N TYR A 39 -8.74 5.81 -9.80
CA TYR A 39 -8.30 6.56 -10.99
C TYR A 39 -8.12 8.08 -10.77
N TYR A 40 -8.32 8.57 -9.55
CA TYR A 40 -8.17 9.99 -9.24
C TYR A 40 -6.84 10.29 -8.54
N ASP A 41 -6.43 11.57 -8.54
CA ASP A 41 -5.33 12.04 -7.71
C ASP A 41 -5.87 12.48 -6.34
N TRP A 42 -5.51 11.75 -5.30
CA TRP A 42 -5.96 11.98 -3.93
C TRP A 42 -5.41 13.26 -3.29
N ARG A 43 -4.35 13.84 -3.87
CA ARG A 43 -3.78 15.11 -3.40
C ARG A 43 -4.70 16.28 -3.73
N THR A 44 -5.31 16.26 -4.91
CA THR A 44 -6.14 17.35 -5.44
C THR A 44 -7.63 17.05 -5.35
N THR A 45 -8.04 15.79 -5.52
CA THR A 45 -9.45 15.39 -5.48
C THR A 45 -9.87 15.12 -4.04
N LYS A 46 -10.94 15.78 -3.60
CA LYS A 46 -11.59 15.57 -2.31
C LYS A 46 -13.04 15.13 -2.54
N PHE A 47 -13.51 14.30 -1.64
CA PHE A 47 -14.85 13.72 -1.67
C PHE A 47 -15.57 14.15 -0.39
N ASP A 48 -16.83 14.50 -0.51
CA ASP A 48 -17.66 14.88 0.64
C ASP A 48 -17.97 13.65 1.52
N GLU A 49 -17.92 12.45 0.93
CA GLU A 49 -18.19 11.17 1.57
C GLU A 49 -17.10 10.74 2.57
N GLY A 50 -15.94 11.40 2.57
CA GLY A 50 -14.94 11.24 3.62
C GLY A 50 -13.49 11.28 3.15
N THR A 51 -12.60 10.83 4.03
CA THR A 51 -11.15 10.83 3.78
C THR A 51 -10.78 9.88 2.64
N HIS A 52 -9.61 10.12 2.02
CA HIS A 52 -9.07 9.21 1.02
C HIS A 52 -9.02 7.76 1.52
N ALA A 53 -8.60 7.53 2.77
CA ALA A 53 -8.53 6.22 3.41
C ALA A 53 -9.90 5.52 3.53
N TYR A 54 -10.99 6.28 3.57
CA TYR A 54 -12.35 5.76 3.58
C TYR A 54 -12.88 5.50 2.15
N VAL A 55 -12.65 6.43 1.22
CA VAL A 55 -13.28 6.40 -0.10
C VAL A 55 -12.57 5.45 -1.07
N HIS A 56 -11.24 5.46 -1.12
CA HIS A 56 -10.53 4.69 -2.15
C HIS A 56 -10.71 3.17 -2.05
N PRO A 57 -10.79 2.52 -0.86
CA PRO A 57 -10.97 1.06 -0.80
C PRO A 57 -12.30 0.65 -1.44
N ARG A 58 -13.34 1.46 -1.24
CA ARG A 58 -14.67 1.27 -1.83
C ARG A 58 -14.64 1.43 -3.34
N MET A 59 -14.05 2.52 -3.82
CA MET A 59 -13.89 2.73 -5.25
C MET A 59 -13.04 1.65 -5.91
N ALA A 60 -11.97 1.22 -5.27
CA ALA A 60 -11.10 0.16 -5.76
C ALA A 60 -11.85 -1.17 -5.89
N CYS A 61 -12.67 -1.52 -4.90
CA CYS A 61 -13.50 -2.72 -4.96
C CYS A 61 -14.52 -2.63 -6.11
N GLU A 62 -15.21 -1.51 -6.26
CA GLU A 62 -16.19 -1.30 -7.34
C GLU A 62 -15.53 -1.29 -8.72
N ASN A 63 -14.34 -0.71 -8.87
CA ASN A 63 -13.59 -0.77 -10.12
C ASN A 63 -13.09 -2.19 -10.43
N ALA A 64 -12.63 -2.92 -9.42
CA ALA A 64 -12.20 -4.31 -9.60
C ALA A 64 -13.35 -5.21 -10.06
N LYS A 65 -14.55 -5.05 -9.47
CA LYS A 65 -15.76 -5.79 -9.86
C LYS A 65 -16.17 -5.56 -11.33
N LYS A 66 -15.82 -4.41 -11.92
CA LYS A 66 -16.12 -4.11 -13.33
C LYS A 66 -15.24 -4.89 -14.31
N ILE A 67 -14.07 -5.36 -13.88
CA ILE A 67 -13.08 -6.01 -14.77
C ILE A 67 -12.87 -7.48 -14.44
N THR A 68 -13.29 -7.95 -13.26
CA THR A 68 -13.18 -9.34 -12.86
C THR A 68 -14.16 -9.68 -11.75
N GLU A 69 -14.57 -10.94 -11.67
CA GLU A 69 -15.33 -11.44 -10.52
C GLU A 69 -14.46 -11.44 -9.27
N LEU A 70 -15.06 -11.00 -8.16
CA LEU A 70 -14.44 -10.99 -6.84
C LEU A 70 -15.25 -11.83 -5.87
N ASN A 71 -14.56 -12.69 -5.13
CA ASN A 71 -15.17 -13.42 -4.03
C ASN A 71 -15.25 -12.55 -2.75
N ALA A 72 -15.89 -13.09 -1.72
CA ALA A 72 -16.09 -12.38 -0.45
C ALA A 72 -14.76 -12.03 0.26
N LEU A 73 -13.75 -12.91 0.17
CA LEU A 73 -12.43 -12.67 0.73
C LEU A 73 -11.71 -11.55 0.00
N GLU A 74 -11.71 -11.56 -1.34
CA GLU A 74 -11.09 -10.50 -2.15
C GLU A 74 -11.73 -9.14 -1.90
N CYS A 75 -13.07 -9.08 -1.80
CA CYS A 75 -13.76 -7.85 -1.44
C CYS A 75 -13.39 -7.37 -0.02
N ASP A 76 -13.29 -8.28 0.95
CA ASP A 76 -12.92 -7.92 2.33
C ASP A 76 -11.49 -7.36 2.39
N ILE A 77 -10.54 -7.99 1.68
CA ILE A 77 -9.17 -7.48 1.54
C ILE A 77 -9.20 -6.06 0.97
N ILE A 78 -9.83 -5.87 -0.20
CA ILE A 78 -9.80 -4.58 -0.89
C ILE A 78 -10.48 -3.49 -0.05
N ILE A 79 -11.64 -3.76 0.56
CA ILE A 79 -12.37 -2.75 1.34
C ILE A 79 -11.65 -2.41 2.65
N LYS A 80 -11.01 -3.38 3.29
CA LYS A 80 -10.50 -3.24 4.66
C LYS A 80 -8.99 -3.16 4.76
N HIS A 81 -8.27 -3.13 3.63
CA HIS A 81 -6.83 -2.97 3.68
C HIS A 81 -6.44 -1.66 4.39
N MET A 82 -7.27 -0.62 4.41
CA MET A 82 -7.05 0.61 5.19
C MET A 82 -7.42 0.51 6.68
N TRP A 83 -7.57 -0.69 7.23
CA TRP A 83 -7.68 -0.87 8.68
C TRP A 83 -6.44 -0.27 9.38
N LEU A 84 -6.65 0.27 10.59
CA LEU A 84 -5.77 1.21 11.33
C LEU A 84 -5.89 2.68 10.89
N ALA A 85 -6.27 2.97 9.64
CA ALA A 85 -6.69 4.30 9.21
C ALA A 85 -8.22 4.44 9.15
N THR A 86 -8.93 3.31 9.28
CA THR A 86 -10.38 3.20 9.31
C THR A 86 -10.81 2.21 10.41
N VAL A 87 -12.08 2.27 10.80
CA VAL A 87 -12.66 1.43 11.87
C VAL A 87 -13.05 0.02 11.40
N ALA A 88 -13.00 -0.27 10.11
CA ALA A 88 -13.51 -1.52 9.55
C ALA A 88 -12.54 -2.69 9.78
N LEU A 89 -12.87 -3.57 10.72
CA LEU A 89 -12.02 -4.70 11.10
C LEU A 89 -11.96 -5.80 10.02
N PRO A 90 -10.76 -6.25 9.58
CA PRO A 90 -10.60 -7.34 8.62
C PRO A 90 -11.22 -8.65 9.13
N LYS A 91 -11.95 -9.36 8.25
CA LYS A 91 -12.65 -10.60 8.64
C LYS A 91 -11.76 -11.84 8.48
N TYR A 92 -10.88 -11.85 7.48
CA TYR A 92 -10.07 -13.00 7.11
C TYR A 92 -8.59 -12.77 7.45
N LYS A 93 -7.84 -13.86 7.65
CA LYS A 93 -6.40 -13.80 7.96
C LYS A 93 -5.61 -13.14 6.83
N GLU A 94 -5.99 -13.44 5.60
CA GLU A 94 -5.46 -12.88 4.36
C GLU A 94 -5.67 -11.36 4.29
N SER A 95 -6.81 -10.86 4.78
CA SER A 95 -7.09 -9.42 4.87
C SER A 95 -6.11 -8.72 5.81
N TYR A 96 -5.76 -9.33 6.95
CA TYR A 96 -4.69 -8.79 7.81
C TYR A 96 -3.33 -8.81 7.12
N ILE A 97 -2.99 -9.89 6.40
CA ILE A 97 -1.71 -9.98 5.68
C ILE A 97 -1.56 -8.82 4.71
N VAL A 98 -2.55 -8.63 3.81
CA VAL A 98 -2.48 -7.56 2.81
C VAL A 98 -2.47 -6.19 3.48
N THR A 99 -3.27 -6.00 4.54
CA THR A 99 -3.25 -4.76 5.34
C THR A 99 -1.84 -4.44 5.84
N PHE A 100 -1.17 -5.36 6.52
CA PHE A 100 0.16 -5.08 7.08
C PHE A 100 1.25 -4.94 6.02
N VAL A 101 1.18 -5.76 4.96
CA VAL A 101 2.15 -5.69 3.85
C VAL A 101 2.05 -4.36 3.13
N ASP A 102 0.84 -3.84 2.90
CA ASP A 102 0.60 -2.51 2.33
C ASP A 102 1.33 -1.42 3.13
N LYS A 103 1.15 -1.38 4.46
CA LYS A 103 1.80 -0.37 5.32
C LYS A 103 3.32 -0.53 5.29
N TYR A 104 3.80 -1.77 5.33
CA TYR A 104 5.23 -2.04 5.23
C TYR A 104 5.82 -1.52 3.92
N CYS A 105 5.18 -1.79 2.78
CA CYS A 105 5.60 -1.29 1.48
C CYS A 105 5.57 0.24 1.45
N ALA A 106 4.46 0.87 1.86
CA ALA A 106 4.32 2.32 1.89
C ALA A 106 5.41 3.00 2.74
N VAL A 107 5.69 2.47 3.94
CA VAL A 107 6.75 2.99 4.81
C VAL A 107 8.12 2.82 4.15
N LYS A 108 8.42 1.64 3.59
CA LYS A 108 9.70 1.38 2.93
C LYS A 108 9.94 2.31 1.74
N GLU A 109 8.92 2.52 0.92
CA GLU A 109 8.98 3.39 -0.26
C GLU A 109 9.23 4.85 0.08
N VAL A 110 8.78 5.30 1.25
CA VAL A 110 9.04 6.65 1.77
C VAL A 110 10.41 6.73 2.45
N ALA A 111 10.75 5.75 3.30
CA ALA A 111 11.95 5.77 4.12
C ALA A 111 13.26 5.61 3.33
N VAL A 112 13.27 4.76 2.29
CA VAL A 112 14.50 4.49 1.51
C VAL A 112 15.02 5.75 0.80
N PRO A 113 14.20 6.53 0.06
CA PRO A 113 14.63 7.79 -0.54
C PRO A 113 15.03 8.85 0.49
N LEU A 114 14.35 8.90 1.65
CA LEU A 114 14.67 9.84 2.72
C LEU A 114 16.06 9.58 3.31
N SER A 115 16.39 8.31 3.60
CA SER A 115 17.71 7.93 4.11
C SER A 115 18.84 8.34 3.15
N GLY A 116 18.67 8.12 1.85
CA GLY A 116 19.63 8.56 0.83
C GLY A 116 19.81 10.08 0.80
N LYS A 117 18.72 10.84 0.88
CA LYS A 117 18.77 12.32 0.91
C LYS A 117 19.44 12.84 2.18
N VAL A 118 19.13 12.28 3.34
CA VAL A 118 19.75 12.66 4.62
C VAL A 118 21.25 12.37 4.59
N ASN A 119 21.67 11.19 4.13
CA ASN A 119 23.08 10.83 4.03
C ASN A 119 23.84 11.78 3.09
N ASN A 120 23.28 12.09 1.93
CA ASN A 120 23.88 13.04 0.99
C ASN A 120 23.95 14.46 1.59
N ARG A 121 22.92 14.90 2.31
CA ARG A 121 22.92 16.21 2.97
C ARG A 121 23.99 16.29 4.06
N LEU A 122 24.16 15.25 4.87
CA LEU A 122 25.19 15.15 5.90
C LEU A 122 26.59 15.15 5.28
N LYS A 123 26.83 14.36 4.22
CA LYS A 123 28.10 14.38 3.47
C LYS A 123 28.43 15.76 2.92
N ASN A 124 27.45 16.45 2.34
CA ASN A 124 27.64 17.79 1.80
C ASN A 124 27.93 18.83 2.89
N MET A 125 27.27 18.75 4.05
CA MET A 125 27.59 19.58 5.22
C MET A 125 29.01 19.34 5.71
N TRP A 126 29.41 18.07 5.86
CA TRP A 126 30.76 17.69 6.28
C TRP A 126 31.84 18.17 5.30
N ALA A 127 31.59 18.04 3.99
CA ALA A 127 32.50 18.54 2.96
C ALA A 127 32.66 20.06 3.04
N ARG A 128 31.57 20.81 3.24
CA ARG A 128 31.59 22.27 3.41
C ARG A 128 32.36 22.69 4.67
N LEU A 129 32.21 21.97 5.78
CA LEU A 129 32.96 22.24 7.00
C LEU A 129 34.47 22.01 6.82
N LYS A 130 34.85 20.95 6.10
CA LYS A 130 36.27 20.69 5.76
C LYS A 130 36.88 21.77 4.87
N THR A 131 36.13 22.32 3.91
CA THR A 131 36.62 23.41 3.05
C THR A 131 36.72 24.76 3.73
N VAL A 132 36.04 24.97 4.86
CA VAL A 132 36.12 26.21 5.66
C VAL A 132 37.26 26.15 6.69
N GLN A 133 37.73 24.96 7.03
CA GLN A 133 38.82 24.72 8.00
C GLN A 133 40.21 24.54 7.36
N ALA A 134 40.32 24.59 6.03
CA ALA A 134 41.57 24.51 5.26
C ALA A 134 41.88 25.87 4.63
#